data_AF-A0A962LZV0-F1
#
_entry.id   AF-A0A962LZV0-F1
#
_cell.length_a   1.000
_cell.length_b   1.000
_cell.length_c   1.000
_cell.angle_alpha   90.00
_cell.angle_beta   90.00
_cell.angle_gamma   90.00
#
_symmetry.space_group_name_H-M   'P 1'
#
loop_
_entity.id
_entity.type
_entity.pdbx_description
1 polymer ?
#
loop_
_entity_poly.entity_id
_entity_poly.type
_entity_poly.pdbx_seq_one_letter_code
_entity_poly.pdbx_strand_id
1 'polypeptide(L)'
;GKQSITVRQLFNHQAGLAVLSTPLTLAQYCDPQQRLSIRGMLEQQSPAAPVAQAYHALTFGIYADHFFDIACGEPVGAYLHREWLDPLQADVFMGTPASEDHRVAKLLPVKNGARLR
;
A
#
# COMPACT_ATOMS: atom_id res chain seq x y z
N GLY A 1 -8.80 -14.04 -13.04
CA GLY A 1 -7.50 -14.56 -13.49
C GLY A 1 -6.40 -14.39 -12.46
N LYS A 2 -6.69 -14.46 -11.16
CA LYS A 2 -5.68 -14.36 -10.08
C LYS A 2 -5.52 -15.67 -9.30
N GLN A 3 -6.25 -16.73 -9.68
CA GLN A 3 -6.41 -17.96 -8.91
C GLN A 3 -5.10 -18.74 -8.70
N SER A 4 -4.11 -18.57 -9.59
CA SER A 4 -2.80 -19.22 -9.49
C SER A 4 -1.72 -18.34 -8.85
N ILE A 5 -2.04 -17.09 -8.49
CA ILE A 5 -1.08 -16.18 -7.86
C ILE A 5 -0.91 -16.58 -6.40
N THR A 6 0.33 -16.90 -6.03
CA THR A 6 0.68 -17.20 -4.64
C THR A 6 0.89 -15.94 -3.82
N VAL A 7 0.76 -16.06 -2.50
CA VAL A 7 1.16 -15.01 -1.53
C VAL A 7 2.60 -14.55 -1.77
N ARG A 8 3.50 -15.50 -2.05
CA ARG A 8 4.90 -15.20 -2.40
C ARG A 8 5.00 -14.29 -3.62
N GLN A 9 4.28 -14.57 -4.70
CA GLN A 9 4.33 -13.74 -5.91
C GLN A 9 3.75 -12.34 -5.67
N LEU A 10 2.66 -12.24 -4.90
CA LEU A 10 2.06 -10.96 -4.53
C LEU A 10 3.07 -10.08 -3.79
N PHE A 11 3.70 -10.60 -2.75
CA PHE A 11 4.62 -9.85 -1.90
C PHE A 11 6.05 -9.75 -2.44
N ASN A 12 6.37 -10.37 -3.58
CA ASN A 12 7.66 -10.24 -4.28
C ASN A 12 7.56 -9.50 -5.62
N HIS A 13 6.49 -8.72 -5.84
CA HIS A 13 6.31 -7.91 -7.05
C HIS A 13 6.18 -8.73 -8.35
N GLN A 14 5.69 -9.97 -8.26
CA GLN A 14 5.58 -10.94 -9.35
C GLN A 14 4.12 -11.32 -9.65
N ALA A 15 3.15 -10.53 -9.19
CA ALA A 15 1.73 -10.82 -9.41
C ALA A 15 1.15 -10.21 -10.69
N GLY A 16 1.91 -9.38 -11.43
CA GLY A 16 1.37 -8.64 -12.58
C GLY A 16 0.35 -7.57 -12.19
N LEU A 17 0.36 -7.08 -10.94
CA LEU A 17 -0.62 -6.14 -10.37
C LEU A 17 0.02 -4.79 -9.98
N ALA A 18 1.13 -4.42 -10.62
CA ALA A 18 1.90 -3.22 -10.29
C ALA A 18 1.15 -1.91 -10.62
N VAL A 19 0.14 -1.99 -11.49
CA VAL A 19 -0.66 -0.85 -11.96
C VAL A 19 -2.14 -1.22 -11.88
N LEU A 20 -2.98 -0.23 -11.57
CA LEU A 20 -4.44 -0.36 -11.57
C LEU A 20 -4.99 0.02 -12.95
N SER A 21 -5.94 -0.76 -13.46
CA SER A 21 -6.63 -0.44 -14.72
C SER A 21 -7.63 0.70 -14.55
N THR A 22 -8.17 0.87 -13.34
CA THR A 22 -9.03 1.99 -12.99
C THR A 22 -8.20 3.09 -12.31
N PRO A 23 -8.27 4.35 -12.78
CA PRO A 23 -7.58 5.46 -12.13
C PRO A 23 -8.05 5.62 -10.67
N LEU A 24 -7.09 5.82 -9.78
CA LEU A 24 -7.33 6.11 -8.36
C LEU A 24 -6.63 7.42 -8.01
N THR A 25 -7.40 8.42 -7.58
CA THR A 25 -6.83 9.69 -7.11
C THR A 25 -6.30 9.56 -5.68
N LEU A 26 -5.35 10.43 -5.30
CA LEU A 26 -4.86 10.47 -3.92
C LEU A 26 -5.99 10.77 -2.92
N ALA A 27 -6.92 11.68 -3.26
CA ALA A 27 -8.05 12.01 -2.41
C ALA A 27 -8.95 10.78 -2.15
N GLN A 28 -9.24 9.99 -3.19
CA GLN A 28 -9.99 8.74 -3.03
C GLN A 28 -9.21 7.72 -2.20
N TYR A 29 -7.90 7.60 -2.42
CA TYR A 29 -7.07 6.68 -1.66
C TYR A 29 -7.00 7.03 -0.16
N CYS A 30 -6.95 8.32 0.17
CA CYS A 30 -6.87 8.80 1.54
C CYS A 30 -8.24 8.88 2.26
N ASP A 31 -9.35 8.70 1.55
CA ASP A 31 -10.70 8.73 2.13
C ASP A 31 -11.10 7.34 2.65
N PRO A 32 -11.28 7.16 3.98
CA PRO A 32 -11.71 5.88 4.54
C PRO A 32 -13.03 5.35 3.98
N GLN A 33 -13.92 6.23 3.50
CA GLN A 33 -15.20 5.84 2.90
C GLN A 33 -15.02 5.12 1.56
N GLN A 34 -13.88 5.30 0.89
CA GLN A 34 -13.58 4.64 -0.39
C GLN A 34 -13.06 3.21 -0.23
N ARG A 35 -12.80 2.74 1.01
CA ARG A 35 -12.18 1.43 1.27
C ARG A 35 -12.90 0.30 0.53
N LEU A 36 -14.23 0.24 0.59
CA LEU A 36 -15.02 -0.80 -0.09
C LEU A 36 -14.95 -0.69 -1.62
N SER A 37 -14.98 0.53 -2.15
CA SER A 37 -14.85 0.79 -3.59
C SER A 37 -13.47 0.34 -4.12
N ILE A 38 -12.41 0.68 -3.38
CA ILE A 38 -11.04 0.28 -3.69
C ILE A 38 -10.92 -1.25 -3.68
N ARG A 39 -11.47 -1.93 -2.67
CA ARG A 39 -11.49 -3.41 -2.64
C ARG A 39 -12.16 -4.02 -3.86
N GLY A 40 -13.35 -3.54 -4.22
CA GLY A 40 -14.06 -4.01 -5.41
C GLY A 40 -13.23 -3.83 -6.69
N MET A 41 -12.51 -2.72 -6.83
CA MET A 41 -11.55 -2.50 -7.92
C MET A 41 -10.40 -3.52 -7.90
N LEU A 42 -9.79 -3.81 -6.75
CA LEU A 42 -8.71 -4.80 -6.64
C LEU A 42 -9.19 -6.23 -6.99
N GLU A 43 -10.39 -6.59 -6.57
CA GLU A 43 -11.02 -7.89 -6.87
C GLU A 43 -11.27 -8.07 -8.37
N GLN A 44 -11.67 -7.00 -9.06
CA GLN A 44 -11.89 -7.00 -10.51
C GLN A 44 -10.59 -6.88 -11.33
N GLN A 45 -9.50 -6.36 -10.74
CA GLN A 45 -8.23 -6.17 -11.44
C GLN A 45 -7.71 -7.50 -12.02
N SER A 46 -7.41 -7.50 -13.32
CA SER A 46 -6.71 -8.62 -13.97
C SER A 46 -5.20 -8.39 -13.94
N PRO A 47 -4.39 -9.44 -13.71
CA PRO A 47 -2.94 -9.36 -13.87
C PRO A 47 -2.55 -9.00 -15.30
N ALA A 48 -1.54 -8.16 -15.44
CA ALA A 48 -0.85 -8.00 -16.72
C ALA A 48 -0.12 -9.29 -17.11
N ALA A 49 -0.12 -9.60 -18.40
CA ALA A 49 0.62 -10.72 -18.99
C ALA A 49 1.52 -10.20 -20.13
N PRO A 50 2.76 -10.74 -20.31
CA PRO A 50 3.39 -11.75 -19.47
C PRO A 50 3.71 -11.24 -18.07
N VAL A 51 3.65 -12.14 -17.07
CA VAL A 51 3.98 -11.79 -15.69
C VAL A 51 5.51 -11.72 -15.56
N ALA A 52 6.01 -10.53 -15.25
CA ALA A 52 7.40 -10.27 -14.90
C ALA A 52 7.47 -9.55 -13.55
N GLN A 53 8.68 -9.37 -13.00
CA GLN A 53 8.87 -8.58 -11.79
C GLN A 53 8.68 -7.10 -12.11
N ALA A 54 7.74 -6.44 -11.42
CA ALA A 54 7.48 -5.02 -11.58
C ALA A 54 7.16 -4.41 -10.23
N TYR A 55 7.93 -3.41 -9.79
CA TYR A 55 7.78 -2.82 -8.46
C TYR A 55 6.38 -2.21 -8.26
N HIS A 56 5.67 -2.68 -7.23
CA HIS A 56 4.31 -2.26 -6.89
C HIS A 56 4.36 -0.98 -6.04
N ALA A 57 4.91 0.11 -6.59
CA ALA A 57 5.23 1.33 -5.85
C ALA A 57 4.04 1.89 -5.06
N LEU A 58 2.84 1.83 -5.64
CA LEU A 58 1.60 2.25 -5.00
C LEU A 58 0.74 1.05 -4.60
N THR A 59 0.61 0.06 -5.49
CA THR A 59 -0.34 -1.04 -5.28
C THR A 59 0.08 -2.02 -4.18
N PHE A 60 1.35 -2.05 -3.77
CA PHE A 60 1.82 -2.97 -2.72
C PHE A 60 1.05 -2.79 -1.41
N GLY A 61 0.97 -1.56 -0.90
CA GLY A 61 0.26 -1.25 0.34
C GLY A 61 -1.23 -1.56 0.24
N ILE A 62 -1.85 -1.28 -0.91
CA ILE A 62 -3.29 -1.49 -1.12
C ILE A 62 -3.64 -2.99 -1.13
N TYR A 63 -2.85 -3.80 -1.84
CA TYR A 63 -3.04 -5.26 -1.84
C TYR A 63 -2.65 -5.90 -0.51
N ALA A 64 -1.62 -5.38 0.17
CA ALA A 64 -1.25 -5.84 1.49
C ALA A 64 -2.40 -5.63 2.47
N ASP A 65 -2.96 -4.43 2.54
CA ASP A 65 -4.05 -4.11 3.46
C ASP A 65 -5.28 -5.00 3.21
N HIS A 66 -5.68 -5.17 1.94
CA HIS A 66 -6.78 -6.08 1.57
C HIS A 66 -6.46 -7.56 1.89
N PHE A 67 -5.22 -8.01 1.70
CA PHE A 67 -4.80 -9.36 2.08
C PHE A 67 -4.92 -9.59 3.58
N PHE A 68 -4.48 -8.64 4.40
CA PHE A 68 -4.57 -8.74 5.86
C PHE A 68 -6.02 -8.73 6.35
N ASP A 69 -6.91 -7.95 5.72
CA ASP A 69 -8.34 -8.01 6.06
C ASP A 69 -8.94 -9.41 5.89
N ILE A 70 -8.54 -10.12 4.83
CA ILE A 70 -9.06 -11.46 4.52
C ILE A 70 -8.37 -12.52 5.39
N ALA A 71 -7.05 -12.44 5.50
CA ALA A 71 -6.24 -13.48 6.15
C ALA A 71 -6.22 -13.36 7.68
N CYS A 72 -6.28 -12.14 8.21
CA CYS A 72 -6.16 -11.83 9.64
C CYS A 72 -7.43 -11.24 10.25
N GLY A 73 -8.41 -10.82 9.43
CA GLY A 73 -9.65 -10.21 9.90
C GLY A 73 -9.50 -8.74 10.33
N GLU A 74 -8.36 -8.11 10.04
CA GLU A 74 -8.06 -6.73 10.43
C GLU A 74 -7.11 -6.06 9.41
N PRO A 75 -7.06 -4.72 9.33
CA PRO A 75 -6.15 -4.01 8.43
C PRO A 75 -4.68 -4.23 8.85
N VAL A 76 -3.77 -4.14 7.87
CA VAL A 76 -2.31 -4.32 8.12
C VAL A 76 -1.78 -3.35 9.17
N GLY A 77 -2.38 -2.16 9.23
CA GLY A 77 -2.16 -1.13 10.26
C GLY A 77 -2.31 -1.69 11.68
N ALA A 78 -3.49 -2.22 11.97
CA ALA A 78 -3.84 -2.76 13.28
C ALA A 78 -3.00 -3.99 13.63
N TYR A 79 -2.79 -4.87 12.65
CA TYR A 79 -1.95 -6.06 12.82
C TYR A 79 -0.53 -5.69 13.25
N LEU A 80 0.13 -4.76 12.53
CA LEU A 80 1.51 -4.38 12.87
C LEU A 80 1.60 -3.66 14.22
N HIS A 81 0.61 -2.85 14.59
CA HIS A 81 0.55 -2.25 15.92
C HIS A 81 0.50 -3.31 17.02
N ARG A 82 -0.44 -4.25 16.91
CA ARG A 82 -0.61 -5.33 17.89
C ARG A 82 0.61 -6.24 18.00
N GLU A 83 1.17 -6.67 16.87
CA GLU A 83 2.21 -7.71 16.85
C GLU A 83 3.63 -7.15 17.01
N TRP A 84 3.88 -5.89 16.63
CA TRP A 84 5.25 -5.35 16.55
C TRP A 84 5.39 -3.97 17.18
N LEU A 85 4.64 -2.97 16.72
CA LEU A 85 4.94 -1.58 17.06
C LEU A 85 4.68 -1.29 18.54
N ASP A 86 3.53 -1.72 19.07
CA ASP A 86 3.17 -1.45 20.46
C ASP A 86 4.03 -2.26 21.45
N PRO A 87 4.28 -3.58 21.24
CA PRO A 87 5.19 -4.36 22.10
C PRO A 87 6.63 -3.81 22.13
N LEU A 88 7.10 -3.25 21.01
CA LEU A 88 8.43 -2.66 20.90
C LEU A 88 8.49 -1.20 21.34
N GLN A 89 7.34 -0.59 21.69
CA GLN A 89 7.22 0.84 21.95
C GLN A 89 7.81 1.66 20.79
N ALA A 90 7.58 1.20 19.56
CA ALA A 90 8.14 1.79 18.36
C ALA A 90 7.51 3.16 18.10
N ASP A 91 8.35 4.15 17.85
CA ASP A 91 7.94 5.50 17.47
C ASP A 91 7.62 5.57 15.96
N VAL A 92 6.58 4.84 15.56
CA VAL A 92 6.14 4.68 14.17
C VAL A 92 4.62 4.82 14.12
N PHE A 93 4.14 5.62 13.16
CA PHE A 93 2.71 5.84 12.94
C PHE A 93 2.27 5.36 11.56
N MET A 94 1.21 4.58 11.52
CA MET A 94 0.45 4.30 10.29
C MET A 94 -0.88 5.05 10.34
N GLY A 95 -0.87 6.27 9.80
CA GLY A 95 -1.89 7.28 10.07
C GLY A 95 -1.48 8.12 11.27
N THR A 96 -0.75 9.21 11.02
CA THR A 96 -0.26 10.10 12.08
C THR A 96 -1.44 10.84 12.75
N PRO A 97 -1.59 10.76 14.08
CA PRO A 97 -2.62 11.52 14.77
C PRO A 97 -2.24 13.01 14.83
N ALA A 98 -3.24 13.89 14.82
CA ALA A 98 -3.04 15.34 14.78
C ALA A 98 -2.21 15.90 15.95
N SER A 99 -2.16 15.20 17.09
CA SER A 99 -1.29 15.57 18.22
C SER A 99 0.19 15.52 17.87
N GLU A 100 0.58 14.69 16.90
CA GLU A 100 1.96 14.48 16.47
C GLU A 100 2.34 15.31 15.23
N ASP A 101 1.43 16.12 14.69
CA ASP A 101 1.69 16.96 13.51
C ASP A 101 2.91 17.88 13.71
N HIS A 102 3.15 18.32 14.94
CA HIS A 102 4.31 19.14 15.32
C HIS A 102 5.66 18.45 15.08
N ARG A 103 5.67 17.12 14.89
CA ARG A 103 6.86 16.29 14.64
C ARG A 103 7.08 16.02 13.15
N VAL A 104 6.10 16.34 12.29
CA VAL A 104 6.19 16.09 10.85
C VAL A 104 7.14 17.11 10.21
N ALA A 105 8.35 16.67 9.87
CA ALA A 105 9.31 17.50 9.17
C ALA A 105 8.85 17.82 7.74
N LYS A 106 9.13 19.04 7.28
CA LYS A 106 8.87 19.44 5.89
C LYS A 106 9.82 18.69 4.94
N LEU A 107 9.27 17.87 4.05
CA LEU A 107 10.02 17.28 2.95
C LEU A 107 10.44 18.38 1.96
N LEU A 108 11.75 18.59 1.83
CA LEU A 108 12.31 19.53 0.87
C LEU A 108 12.64 18.77 -0.42
N PRO A 109 12.12 19.20 -1.59
CA PRO A 109 12.51 18.58 -2.85
C PRO A 109 13.99 18.81 -3.10
N VAL A 110 14.62 17.88 -3.84
CA VAL A 110 16.00 18.05 -4.27
C VAL A 110 16.09 19.32 -5.14
N LYS A 111 16.99 20.24 -4.80
CA LYS A 111 17.29 21.44 -5.60
C LYS A 111 18.10 21.02 -6.84
N ASN A 112 17.42 20.59 -7.91
CA ASN A 112 18.03 19.96 -9.08
C ASN A 112 18.68 20.94 -10.08
N GLY A 113 19.84 21.50 -9.73
CA GLY A 113 20.78 22.08 -10.72
C GLY A 113 21.95 21.15 -11.08
N ALA A 114 22.45 20.38 -10.10
CA ALA A 114 23.70 19.64 -10.22
C ALA A 114 23.58 18.18 -10.70
N ARG A 115 22.36 17.63 -10.83
CA ARG A 115 22.11 16.23 -11.24
C ARG A 115 21.63 16.07 -12.69
N LEU A 116 21.56 17.18 -13.45
CA LEU A 116 21.18 17.20 -14.87
C LEU A 116 22.39 17.29 -15.82
N ARG A 117 23.61 17.05 -15.31
CA ARG A 117 24.85 17.00 -16.09
C ARG A 117 25.47 15.62 -16.00
#